data_AF-A0A3D6DHK5-F1
#
_entry.id   AF-A0A3D6DHK5-F1
#
_cell.length_a   1.000
_cell.length_b   1.000
_cell.length_c   1.000
_cell.angle_alpha   90.00
_cell.angle_beta   90.00
_cell.angle_gamma   90.00
#
_symmetry.space_group_name_H-M   'P 1'
#
loop_
_entity.id
_entity.type
_entity.pdbx_description
1 polymer ?
#
loop_
_entity_poly.entity_id
_entity_poly.type
_entity_poly.pdbx_seq_one_letter_code
_entity_poly.pdbx_strand_id
1 'polypeptide(L)'
;MATLTVEQIIGALSGVIEPELGKDIVALDLVEVLSLENAEGQWKARLRIKSSSPAMHARQRMREAVEFAIEKLAASTGLTIAVEVEVVPLGSNERSLETRKVLPGVKHIIAIASGKGGVGKST
;
A
#
# COMPACT_ATOMS: atom_id res chain seq x y z
N MET A 1 22.43 6.58 -8.94
CA MET A 1 21.21 6.03 -9.58
C MET A 1 20.10 6.11 -8.54
N ALA A 2 18.97 6.76 -8.83
CA ALA A 2 17.88 6.85 -7.87
C ALA A 2 17.24 5.46 -7.69
N THR A 3 17.23 4.96 -6.47
CA THR A 3 16.64 3.67 -6.12
C THR A 3 15.29 3.92 -5.47
N LEU A 4 14.22 3.38 -6.04
CA LEU A 4 12.89 3.46 -5.45
C LEU A 4 12.79 2.46 -4.30
N THR A 5 12.35 2.93 -3.14
CA THR A 5 12.17 2.11 -1.93
C THR A 5 10.71 2.02 -1.53
N VAL A 6 10.37 0.98 -0.75
CA VAL A 6 9.03 0.80 -0.19
C VAL A 6 8.66 1.99 0.71
N GLU A 7 9.60 2.53 1.48
CA GLU A 7 9.40 3.69 2.35
C GLU A 7 9.03 4.94 1.55
N GLN A 8 9.63 5.14 0.37
CA GLN A 8 9.25 6.25 -0.52
C GLN A 8 7.86 6.09 -1.10
N ILE A 9 7.47 4.87 -1.46
CA ILE A 9 6.10 4.57 -1.91
C ILE A 9 5.12 4.86 -0.77
N ILE A 10 5.32 4.29 0.41
CA ILE A 10 4.46 4.49 1.57
C ILE A 10 4.39 5.99 1.94
N GLY A 11 5.54 6.67 1.96
CA GLY A 11 5.61 8.11 2.23
C GLY A 11 4.85 8.95 1.21
N ALA A 12 4.88 8.57 -0.08
CA ALA A 12 4.12 9.27 -1.12
C ALA A 12 2.60 9.08 -0.96
N LEU A 13 2.17 7.93 -0.43
CA LEU A 13 0.76 7.64 -0.17
C LEU A 13 0.23 8.31 1.11
N SER A 14 1.12 8.91 1.91
CA SER A 14 0.73 9.71 3.06
C SER A 14 -0.05 10.95 2.60
N GLY A 15 -1.25 11.13 3.14
CA GLY A 15 -2.24 12.13 2.74
C GLY A 15 -3.42 11.55 1.98
N VAL A 16 -3.39 10.27 1.57
CA VAL A 16 -4.56 9.62 0.97
C VAL A 16 -5.53 9.21 2.08
N ILE A 17 -6.71 9.81 2.09
CA ILE A 17 -7.71 9.64 3.15
C ILE A 17 -8.72 8.56 2.80
N GLU A 18 -8.95 7.65 3.74
CA GLU A 18 -10.03 6.67 3.69
C GLU A 18 -11.38 7.37 3.94
N PRO A 19 -12.37 7.25 3.03
CA PRO A 19 -13.58 8.05 3.05
C PRO A 19 -14.56 7.72 4.18
N GLU A 20 -14.59 6.50 4.73
CA GLU A 20 -15.46 6.16 5.87
C GLU A 20 -14.81 6.53 7.19
N LEU A 21 -13.51 6.23 7.32
CA LEU A 21 -12.76 6.38 8.57
C LEU A 21 -12.18 7.80 8.73
N GLY A 22 -12.14 8.59 7.66
CA GLY A 22 -11.63 9.97 7.67
C GLY A 22 -10.16 10.06 8.06
N LYS A 23 -9.41 8.96 7.93
CA LYS A 23 -8.02 8.83 8.35
C LYS A 23 -7.16 8.38 7.20
N ASP A 24 -5.88 8.65 7.33
CA ASP A 24 -4.87 8.30 6.34
C ASP A 24 -4.75 6.77 6.17
N ILE A 25 -4.71 6.30 4.92
CA ILE A 25 -4.65 4.87 4.60
C ILE A 25 -3.35 4.20 5.08
N VAL A 26 -2.25 4.95 5.19
CA VAL A 26 -0.98 4.47 5.74
C VAL A 26 -1.06 4.39 7.26
N ALA A 27 -1.64 5.40 7.91
CA ALA A 27 -1.87 5.40 9.35
C ALA A 27 -2.83 4.28 9.80
N LEU A 28 -3.74 3.87 8.93
CA LEU A 28 -4.68 2.77 9.14
C LEU A 28 -4.11 1.39 8.77
N ASP A 29 -2.86 1.32 8.29
CA ASP A 29 -2.22 0.07 7.82
C ASP A 29 -3.03 -0.65 6.73
N LEU A 30 -3.71 0.12 5.87
CA LEU A 30 -4.57 -0.39 4.81
C LEU A 30 -3.84 -0.58 3.47
N VAL A 31 -2.55 -0.22 3.42
CA VAL A 31 -1.73 -0.29 2.20
C VAL A 31 -0.81 -1.50 2.26
N GLU A 32 -0.97 -2.39 1.28
CA GLU A 32 -0.12 -3.56 1.08
C GLU A 32 0.71 -3.38 -0.21
N VAL A 33 2.02 -3.37 -0.07
CA VAL A 33 2.93 -3.37 -1.23
C VAL A 33 3.15 -4.81 -1.66
N LEU A 34 2.50 -5.21 -2.76
CA LEU A 34 2.56 -6.58 -3.26
C LEU A 34 3.90 -6.85 -3.96
N SER A 35 4.37 -5.95 -4.82
CA SER A 35 5.69 -6.13 -5.44
C SER A 35 6.28 -4.80 -5.90
N LEU A 36 7.61 -4.73 -5.88
CA LEU A 36 8.37 -3.62 -6.44
C LEU A 36 9.48 -4.20 -7.31
N GLU A 37 9.35 -4.03 -8.62
CA GLU A 37 10.27 -4.57 -9.62
C GLU A 37 10.92 -3.43 -10.39
N ASN A 38 12.18 -3.60 -10.79
CA ASN A 38 12.89 -2.67 -11.67
C ASN A 38 13.28 -3.43 -12.95
N ALA A 39 12.85 -2.92 -14.10
CA ALA A 39 13.23 -3.41 -15.41
C ALA A 39 13.83 -2.25 -16.20
N GLU A 40 15.16 -2.27 -16.41
CA GLU A 40 15.88 -1.32 -17.27
C GLU A 40 15.60 0.17 -16.94
N GLY A 41 15.47 0.50 -15.65
CA GLY A 41 15.19 1.87 -15.20
C GLY A 41 13.71 2.24 -15.16
N GLN A 42 12.82 1.33 -15.53
CA GLN A 42 11.38 1.43 -15.30
C GLN A 42 11.00 0.63 -14.06
N TRP A 43 10.36 1.29 -13.09
CA TRP A 43 9.85 0.67 -11.89
C TRP A 43 8.42 0.20 -12.10
N LYS A 44 8.10 -0.99 -11.62
CA LYS A 44 6.74 -1.54 -11.58
C LYS A 44 6.35 -1.81 -10.13
N ALA A 45 5.34 -1.10 -9.64
CA ALA A 45 4.82 -1.26 -8.29
C ALA A 45 3.41 -1.85 -8.34
N ARG A 46 3.16 -2.94 -7.62
CA ARG A 46 1.81 -3.48 -7.39
C ARG A 46 1.40 -3.17 -5.96
N LEU A 47 0.28 -2.49 -5.80
CA LEU A 47 -0.25 -2.04 -4.52
C LEU A 47 -1.67 -2.58 -4.34
N ARG A 48 -1.97 -3.02 -3.13
CA ARG A 48 -3.33 -3.37 -2.72
C ARG A 48 -3.75 -2.45 -1.57
N ILE A 49 -4.92 -1.86 -1.67
CA ILE A 49 -5.48 -1.00 -0.64
C ILE A 49 -6.79 -1.57 -0.14
N LYS A 50 -6.89 -1.76 1.16
CA LYS A 50 -8.12 -2.19 1.84
C LYS A 50 -8.98 -0.96 2.11
N SER A 51 -10.24 -0.96 1.66
CA SER A 51 -11.19 0.11 1.95
C SER A 51 -12.35 -0.42 2.77
N SER A 52 -12.71 0.31 3.82
CA SER A 52 -13.89 0.00 4.63
C SER A 52 -15.18 0.44 3.92
N SER A 53 -15.07 1.30 2.90
CA SER A 53 -16.22 1.77 2.14
C SER A 53 -16.81 0.71 1.21
N PRO A 54 -18.09 0.36 1.37
CA PRO A 54 -18.78 -0.51 0.42
C PRO A 54 -19.04 0.18 -0.92
N ALA A 55 -19.01 1.52 -0.96
CA ALA A 55 -19.33 2.32 -2.14
C ALA A 55 -18.25 2.21 -3.23
N MET A 56 -18.66 1.88 -4.46
CA MET A 56 -17.74 1.75 -5.59
C MET A 56 -17.03 3.07 -5.94
N HIS A 57 -17.74 4.19 -5.87
CA HIS A 57 -17.19 5.53 -6.11
C HIS A 57 -16.09 5.90 -5.11
N ALA A 58 -16.23 5.49 -3.86
CA ALA A 58 -15.24 5.74 -2.81
C ALA A 58 -13.93 4.98 -3.09
N ARG A 59 -14.03 3.71 -3.49
CA ARG A 59 -12.87 2.90 -3.91
C ARG A 59 -12.18 3.47 -5.16
N GLN A 60 -12.96 3.93 -6.14
CA GLN A 60 -12.40 4.55 -7.35
C GLN A 60 -11.61 5.82 -7.03
N ARG A 61 -12.16 6.73 -6.21
CA ARG A 61 -11.43 7.94 -5.80
C ARG A 61 -10.14 7.62 -5.04
N MET A 62 -10.17 6.59 -4.19
CA MET A 62 -8.99 6.16 -3.46
C MET A 62 -7.91 5.63 -4.40
N ARG A 63 -8.29 4.82 -5.38
CA ARG A 63 -7.40 4.36 -6.44
C ARG A 63 -6.76 5.55 -7.18
N GLU A 64 -7.56 6.50 -7.63
CA GLU A 64 -7.06 7.68 -8.35
C GLU A 64 -6.10 8.51 -7.48
N ALA A 65 -6.40 8.67 -6.19
CA ALA A 65 -5.52 9.37 -5.26
C ALA A 65 -4.17 8.66 -5.07
N VAL A 66 -4.17 7.32 -4.99
CA VAL A 66 -2.95 6.50 -4.93
C VAL A 66 -2.15 6.63 -6.23
N GLU A 67 -2.79 6.48 -7.38
CA GLU A 67 -2.15 6.60 -8.70
C GLU A 67 -1.48 7.99 -8.85
N PHE A 68 -2.20 9.04 -8.48
CA PHE A 68 -1.69 10.42 -8.52
C PHE A 68 -0.52 10.67 -7.56
N ALA A 69 -0.57 10.11 -6.35
CA ALA A 69 0.52 10.19 -5.38
C ALA A 69 1.82 9.55 -5.92
N ILE A 70 1.70 8.39 -6.57
CA ILE A 70 2.84 7.70 -7.18
C ILE A 70 3.36 8.45 -8.42
N GLU A 71 2.47 9.05 -9.22
CA GLU A 71 2.87 9.90 -10.35
C GLU A 71 3.68 11.12 -9.87
N LYS A 72 3.26 11.77 -8.79
CA LYS A 72 4.04 12.85 -8.16
C LYS A 72 5.40 12.39 -7.67
N LEU A 73 5.47 11.21 -7.06
CA LEU A 73 6.74 10.61 -6.63
C LEU A 73 7.66 10.35 -7.83
N ALA A 74 7.12 9.80 -8.90
CA ALA A 74 7.83 9.55 -10.16
C ALA A 74 8.42 10.86 -10.72
N ALA A 75 7.61 11.92 -10.82
CA ALA A 75 8.03 13.22 -11.30
C ALA A 75 9.11 13.87 -10.40
N SER A 76 8.95 13.77 -9.08
CA SER A 76 9.89 14.32 -8.09
C SER A 76 11.25 13.61 -8.11
N THR A 77 11.25 12.29 -8.33
CA THR A 77 12.47 11.47 -8.34
C THR A 77 13.10 11.33 -9.73
N GLY A 78 12.41 11.80 -10.79
CA GLY A 78 12.82 11.60 -12.17
C GLY A 78 12.79 10.13 -12.61
N LEU A 79 11.99 9.30 -11.94
CA LEU A 79 11.85 7.87 -12.22
C LEU A 79 10.59 7.60 -13.03
N THR A 80 10.66 6.60 -13.91
CA THR A 80 9.47 6.07 -14.57
C THR A 80 8.88 4.98 -13.70
N ILE A 81 7.71 5.20 -13.10
CA ILE A 81 7.04 4.25 -12.21
C ILE A 81 5.68 3.88 -12.81
N ALA A 82 5.50 2.63 -13.20
CA ALA A 82 4.20 2.06 -13.53
C ALA A 82 3.60 1.46 -12.26
N VAL A 83 2.39 1.89 -11.91
CA VAL A 83 1.68 1.42 -10.72
C VAL A 83 0.42 0.67 -11.11
N GLU A 84 0.20 -0.48 -10.47
CA GLU A 84 -1.04 -1.23 -10.54
C GLU A 84 -1.67 -1.24 -9.16
N VAL A 85 -2.89 -0.70 -9.06
CA VAL A 85 -3.59 -0.46 -7.80
C VAL A 85 -4.85 -1.30 -7.73
N GLU A 86 -4.92 -2.20 -6.76
CA GLU A 86 -6.09 -3.02 -6.46
C GLU A 86 -6.76 -2.53 -5.17
N VAL A 87 -7.98 -1.99 -5.24
CA VAL A 87 -8.73 -1.60 -4.04
C VAL A 87 -9.74 -2.69 -3.68
N VAL A 88 -9.53 -3.34 -2.55
CA VAL A 88 -10.36 -4.45 -2.05
C VAL A 88 -11.19 -4.00 -0.86
N PRO A 89 -12.42 -4.52 -0.67
CA PRO A 89 -13.17 -4.25 0.55
C PRO A 89 -12.47 -4.88 1.76
N LEU A 90 -12.47 -4.18 2.90
CA LEU A 90 -12.08 -4.73 4.19
C LEU A 90 -13.11 -5.81 4.58
N GLY A 91 -12.82 -7.06 4.25
CA GLY A 91 -13.73 -8.17 4.55
C GLY A 91 -13.80 -8.45 6.05
N SER A 92 -14.99 -8.69 6.59
CA SER A 92 -15.22 -9.09 8.00
C SER A 92 -14.57 -10.43 8.41
N ASN A 93 -13.73 -11.04 7.56
CA ASN A 93 -13.24 -12.40 7.72
C ASN A 93 -11.72 -12.58 7.52
N GLU A 94 -10.90 -11.54 7.67
CA GLU A 94 -9.44 -11.71 7.69
C GLU A 94 -8.93 -12.21 9.07
N ARG A 95 -9.45 -13.39 9.47
CA ARG A 95 -8.91 -14.27 10.53
C ARG A 95 -8.18 -15.49 9.97
N SER A 96 -7.73 -15.44 8.72
CA SER A 96 -6.95 -16.48 8.07
C SER A 96 -5.85 -15.73 7.29
N LEU A 97 -4.63 -15.56 7.82
CA LEU A 97 -3.57 -16.58 7.84
C LEU A 97 -3.72 -17.57 6.68
N GLU A 98 -2.73 -17.56 5.78
CA GLU A 98 -2.54 -18.53 4.68
C GLU A 98 -3.02 -18.09 3.28
N THR A 99 -2.50 -16.97 2.80
CA THR A 99 -1.95 -16.98 1.43
C THR A 99 -0.58 -16.32 1.48
N ARG A 100 0.42 -17.16 1.78
CA ARG A 100 1.78 -16.94 1.34
C ARG A 100 1.73 -16.78 -0.19
N LYS A 101 1.63 -15.55 -0.69
CA LYS A 101 2.14 -15.28 -2.03
C LYS A 101 3.60 -14.96 -1.86
N VAL A 102 4.38 -16.04 -1.82
CA VAL A 102 5.81 -16.03 -2.08
C VAL A 102 6.02 -15.20 -3.34
N LEU A 103 6.68 -14.06 -3.20
CA LEU A 103 7.02 -13.19 -4.31
C LEU A 103 8.24 -13.78 -5.02
N PRO A 104 8.13 -14.22 -6.28
CA PRO A 104 9.32 -14.58 -7.03
C PRO A 104 10.07 -13.29 -7.36
N GLY A 105 11.16 -13.01 -6.63
CA GLY A 105 12.08 -11.90 -6.93
C GLY A 105 12.34 -10.89 -5.81
N VAL A 106 11.61 -10.92 -4.69
CA VAL A 106 11.88 -10.02 -3.56
C VAL A 106 12.95 -10.64 -2.64
N LYS A 107 14.20 -10.19 -2.79
CA LYS A 107 15.33 -10.55 -1.91
C LYS A 107 15.23 -9.96 -0.51
N HIS A 108 14.38 -8.95 -0.31
CA HIS A 108 14.21 -8.24 0.97
C HIS A 108 12.73 -7.99 1.24
N ILE A 109 12.11 -8.86 2.01
CA ILE A 109 10.78 -8.60 2.60
C ILE A 109 11.04 -7.91 3.94
N ILE A 110 10.95 -6.58 4.00
CA ILE A 110 10.88 -5.87 5.28
C ILE A 110 9.41 -5.93 5.71
N ALA A 111 9.07 -6.94 6.51
CA ALA A 111 7.82 -6.93 7.23
C ALA A 111 7.93 -5.86 8.32
N ILE A 112 7.39 -4.66 8.07
CA ILE A 112 7.11 -3.71 9.15
C ILE A 112 5.84 -4.21 9.82
N ALA A 113 5.98 -5.21 10.68
CA ALA A 113 4.95 -5.51 11.65
C ALA A 113 4.92 -4.32 12.61
N SER A 114 3.90 -3.46 12.50
CA SER A 114 3.54 -2.54 13.57
C SER A 114 3.05 -3.39 14.74
N GLY A 115 4.02 -3.88 15.52
CA GLY A 115 3.80 -4.57 16.77
C GLY A 115 3.22 -3.59 17.77
N LYS A 116 1.90 -3.37 17.73
CA LYS A 116 1.18 -3.02 18.95
C LYS A 116 0.97 -4.32 19.72
N GLY A 117 2.02 -4.67 20.45
CA GLY A 117 2.02 -5.69 21.48
C GLY A 117 0.85 -5.49 22.45
N GLY A 118 0.35 -6.61 22.94
CA GLY A 118 -0.71 -6.64 23.93
C GLY A 118 -0.37 -5.76 25.13
N VAL A 119 -1.40 -5.08 25.63
CA VAL A 119 -1.49 -4.77 27.05
C VAL A 119 -2.72 -5.49 27.57
N GLY A 120 -2.52 -6.75 27.93
CA GLY A 120 -3.35 -7.34 28.97
C GLY A 120 -3.14 -6.53 30.23
N LYS A 121 -4.20 -5.90 30.74
CA LYS A 121 -4.35 -5.71 32.17
C LYS A 121 -5.41 -6.70 32.63
N SER A 122 -4.91 -7.68 33.36
CA SER A 122 -5.65 -8.73 34.04
C SER A 122 -6.85 -8.18 34.82
N THR A 123 -7.92 -8.95 34.84
CA THR A 123 -8.73 -9.13 36.05
C THR A 123 -8.65 -10.61 36.40
#